data_AF-A0A963AP95-F1
#
_entry.id   AF-A0A963AP95-F1
#
_cell.length_a   1.000
_cell.length_b   1.000
_cell.length_c   1.000
_cell.angle_alpha   90.00
_cell.angle_beta   90.00
_cell.angle_gamma   90.00
#
_symmetry.space_group_name_H-M   'P 1'
#
loop_
_entity.id
_entity.type
_entity.pdbx_description
1 polymer ?
#
loop_
_entity_poly.entity_id
_entity_poly.type
_entity_poly.pdbx_seq_one_letter_code
_entity_poly.pdbx_strand_id
1 'polypeptide(L)'
;QWSEHQADLKALQAERRKRQAEQVSLQQQVHKLEAVLPLVAKRAETLRRLSEKKFLGESEFLEMEQERLETENDLATNRKRADEIIAAIAEIDAQQEQVQRRFLSQVLLERQQNRKRSEALIQEQVKAASRLNAYTLVSPIDGVVQQLAVHTLGGIVTPAQQLMVIIPDQAVLEVEALVENRDIGFVREGQQVEVKIDAFPFTKYGIIPAEVTDLSNDAINDEVKGLVYKAKVTLKESRIRVDQKWVNLSPGMTVTAEVKTGTRRLIEFFLAPLLRYRQESIRER
;
A
#
# COMPACT_ATOMS: atom_id res chain seq x y z
N GLN A 1 -17.98 20.46 24.30
CA GLN A 1 -18.44 19.50 23.27
C GLN A 1 -19.51 18.53 23.76
N TRP A 2 -19.24 17.37 24.38
CA TRP A 2 -20.33 16.45 24.79
C TRP A 2 -21.23 17.01 25.91
N SER A 3 -20.63 17.56 26.97
CA SER A 3 -21.37 18.21 28.06
C SER A 3 -22.20 19.40 27.59
N GLU A 4 -21.64 20.18 26.67
CA GLU A 4 -22.27 21.33 26.02
C GLU A 4 -23.45 20.90 25.13
N HIS A 5 -23.27 19.91 24.27
CA HIS A 5 -24.36 19.33 23.46
C HIS A 5 -25.50 18.79 24.35
N GLN A 6 -25.16 18.13 25.46
CA GLN A 6 -26.17 17.68 26.42
C GLN A 6 -26.88 18.85 27.13
N ALA A 7 -26.17 19.94 27.42
CA ALA A 7 -26.77 21.13 28.02
C ALA A 7 -27.75 21.79 27.05
N ASP A 8 -27.38 21.95 25.77
CA ASP A 8 -28.23 22.53 24.73
C ASP A 8 -29.51 21.70 24.52
N LEU A 9 -29.38 20.37 24.43
CA LEU A 9 -30.54 19.49 24.31
C LEU A 9 -31.44 19.55 25.54
N LYS A 10 -30.87 19.61 26.75
CA LYS A 10 -31.67 19.76 27.98
C LYS A 10 -32.42 21.10 28.01
N ALA A 11 -31.79 22.18 27.56
CA ALA A 11 -32.42 23.49 27.48
C ALA A 11 -33.61 23.47 26.52
N LEU A 12 -33.43 22.95 25.30
CA LEU A 12 -34.51 22.80 24.32
C LEU A 12 -35.62 21.85 24.80
N GLN A 13 -35.28 20.78 25.52
CA GLN A 13 -36.27 19.88 26.12
C GLN A 13 -37.07 20.55 27.24
N ALA A 14 -36.44 21.38 28.06
CA ALA A 14 -37.13 22.14 29.10
C ALA A 14 -38.08 23.17 28.47
N GLU A 15 -37.64 23.88 27.43
CA GLU A 15 -38.48 24.82 26.69
C GLU A 15 -39.67 24.13 26.03
N ARG A 16 -39.44 22.99 25.37
CA ARG A 16 -40.51 22.17 24.81
C ARG A 16 -41.54 21.77 25.87
N ARG A 17 -41.09 21.25 27.03
CA ARG A 17 -41.98 20.85 28.13
C ARG A 17 -42.82 22.02 28.64
N LYS A 18 -42.24 23.22 28.72
CA LYS A 18 -42.97 24.44 29.08
C LYS A 18 -44.07 24.75 28.06
N ARG A 19 -43.75 24.74 26.76
CA ARG A 19 -44.75 24.96 25.69
C ARG A 19 -45.84 23.89 25.66
N GLN A 20 -45.50 22.63 25.92
CA GLN A 20 -46.48 21.55 26.03
C GLN A 20 -47.43 21.75 27.22
N ALA A 21 -46.93 22.22 28.37
CA ALA A 21 -47.79 22.54 29.51
C ALA A 21 -48.73 23.72 29.19
N GLU A 22 -48.22 24.76 28.51
CA GLU A 22 -49.03 25.89 28.02
C GLU A 22 -50.12 25.41 27.03
N GLN A 23 -49.78 24.51 26.10
CA GLN A 23 -50.71 23.90 25.15
C GLN A 23 -51.85 23.18 25.86
N VAL A 24 -51.53 22.33 26.85
CA VAL A 24 -52.54 21.55 27.58
C VAL A 24 -53.50 22.46 28.34
N SER A 25 -52.97 23.50 29.02
CA SER A 25 -53.78 24.50 29.72
C SER A 25 -54.73 25.23 28.78
N LEU A 26 -54.23 25.66 27.61
CA LEU A 26 -55.03 26.35 26.61
C LEU A 26 -56.08 25.44 25.96
N GLN A 27 -55.75 24.18 25.69
CA GLN A 27 -56.71 23.19 25.20
C GLN A 27 -57.85 22.94 26.19
N GLN A 28 -57.60 22.97 27.49
CA GLN A 28 -58.66 22.90 28.50
C GLN A 28 -59.58 24.12 28.45
N GLN A 29 -59.05 25.32 28.22
CA GLN A 29 -59.85 26.54 28.04
C GLN A 29 -60.70 26.47 26.77
N VAL A 30 -60.13 26.00 25.66
CA VAL A 30 -60.86 25.76 24.40
C VAL A 30 -62.00 24.77 24.62
N HIS A 31 -61.75 23.61 25.23
CA HIS A 31 -62.80 22.63 25.53
C HIS A 31 -63.91 23.21 26.42
N LYS A 32 -63.57 24.03 27.42
CA LYS A 32 -64.56 24.72 28.26
C LYS A 32 -65.44 25.64 27.43
N LEU A 33 -64.85 26.48 26.57
CA LEU A 33 -65.60 27.41 25.72
C LEU A 33 -66.45 26.68 24.67
N GLU A 34 -65.94 25.59 24.10
CA GLU A 34 -66.70 24.73 23.17
C GLU A 34 -67.93 24.10 23.83
N ALA A 35 -67.85 23.75 25.11
CA ALA A 35 -68.98 23.22 25.87
C ALA A 35 -70.00 24.32 26.28
N VAL A 36 -69.52 25.54 26.55
CA VAL A 36 -70.36 26.67 27.01
C VAL A 36 -71.07 27.38 25.87
N LEU A 37 -70.40 27.60 24.74
CA LEU A 37 -70.95 28.30 23.57
C LEU A 37 -72.32 27.80 23.11
N PRO A 38 -72.60 26.49 22.96
CA PRO A 38 -73.93 26.02 22.54
C PRO A 38 -75.02 26.31 23.59
N LEU A 39 -74.67 26.38 24.88
CA LEU A 39 -75.61 26.74 25.95
C LEU A 39 -75.98 28.22 25.87
N VAL A 40 -74.99 29.09 25.69
CA VAL A 40 -75.20 30.54 25.53
C VAL A 40 -75.95 30.83 24.23
N ALA A 41 -75.57 30.20 23.13
CA ALA A 41 -76.27 30.35 21.85
C ALA A 41 -77.75 29.94 21.93
N LYS A 42 -78.06 28.83 22.62
CA LYS A 42 -79.45 28.39 22.84
C LYS A 42 -80.25 29.36 23.71
N ARG A 43 -79.62 29.96 24.73
CA ARG A 43 -80.25 31.00 25.57
C ARG A 43 -80.53 32.27 24.75
N ALA A 44 -79.55 32.76 24.00
CA ALA A 44 -79.69 33.91 23.11
C ALA A 44 -80.85 33.72 22.12
N GLU A 45 -80.92 32.55 21.47
CA GLU A 45 -82.00 32.22 20.52
C GLU A 45 -83.38 32.13 21.19
N THR A 46 -83.44 31.67 22.45
CA THR A 46 -84.69 31.62 23.22
C THR A 46 -85.17 33.03 23.56
N LEU A 47 -84.28 33.89 24.05
CA LEU A 47 -84.59 35.30 24.34
C LEU A 47 -84.98 36.07 23.08
N ARG A 48 -84.31 35.82 21.94
CA ARG A 48 -84.68 36.38 20.63
C ARG A 48 -86.16 36.09 20.31
N ARG A 49 -86.56 34.82 20.40
CA ARG A 49 -87.95 34.40 20.13
C ARG A 49 -88.97 34.99 21.10
N LEU A 50 -88.60 35.27 22.34
CA LEU A 50 -89.49 35.88 23.34
C LEU A 50 -89.61 37.40 23.16
N SER A 51 -88.51 38.06 22.79
CA SER A 51 -88.47 39.48 22.42
C SER A 51 -89.31 39.76 21.18
N GLU A 52 -89.18 38.95 20.12
CA GLU A 52 -90.00 39.05 18.89
C GLU A 52 -91.50 38.96 19.17
N LYS A 53 -91.90 38.20 20.19
CA LYS A 53 -93.29 38.06 20.65
C LYS A 53 -93.73 39.13 21.65
N LYS A 54 -92.90 40.16 21.90
CA LYS A 54 -93.12 41.26 22.85
C LYS A 54 -93.33 40.84 24.31
N PHE A 55 -92.84 39.67 24.72
CA PHE A 55 -92.95 39.19 26.10
C PHE A 55 -91.79 39.66 26.99
N LEU A 56 -90.70 40.15 26.39
CA LEU A 56 -89.45 40.56 27.07
C LEU A 56 -88.86 41.80 26.40
N GLY A 57 -88.03 42.54 27.14
CA GLY A 57 -87.32 43.73 26.64
C GLY A 57 -86.20 43.36 25.65
N GLU A 58 -86.01 44.18 24.61
CA GLU A 58 -84.95 43.98 23.60
C GLU A 58 -83.54 44.03 24.20
N SER A 59 -83.36 44.78 25.29
CA SER A 59 -82.09 44.89 26.01
C SER A 59 -81.56 43.55 26.52
N GLU A 60 -82.41 42.71 27.09
CA GLU A 60 -81.99 41.41 27.65
C GLU A 60 -81.54 40.44 26.55
N PHE A 61 -82.17 40.50 25.37
CA PHE A 61 -81.72 39.75 24.21
C PHE A 61 -80.34 40.25 23.73
N LEU A 62 -80.18 41.57 23.59
CA LEU A 62 -78.94 42.17 23.11
C LEU A 62 -77.76 41.88 24.06
N GLU A 63 -77.97 41.92 25.37
CA GLU A 63 -76.96 41.52 26.37
C GLU A 63 -76.53 40.06 26.20
N MET A 64 -77.50 39.13 26.03
CA MET A 64 -77.19 37.72 25.83
C MET A 64 -76.53 37.43 24.47
N GLU A 65 -76.90 38.18 23.43
CA GLU A 65 -76.27 38.08 22.11
C GLU A 65 -74.83 38.62 22.15
N GLN A 66 -74.57 39.69 22.91
CA GLN A 66 -73.22 40.16 23.17
C GLN A 66 -72.38 39.09 23.88
N GLU A 67 -72.90 38.47 24.94
CA GLU A 67 -72.21 37.37 25.65
C GLU A 67 -71.91 36.18 24.72
N ARG A 68 -72.84 35.84 23.81
CA ARG A 68 -72.63 34.82 22.78
C ARG A 68 -71.47 35.16 21.86
N LEU A 69 -71.45 36.39 21.33
CA LEU A 69 -70.40 36.87 20.44
C LEU A 69 -69.03 36.96 21.12
N GLU A 70 -68.99 37.41 22.38
CA GLU A 70 -67.77 37.42 23.19
C GLU A 70 -67.22 36.00 23.38
N THR A 71 -68.08 35.04 23.77
CA THR A 71 -67.69 33.63 23.94
C THR A 71 -67.19 33.01 22.62
N GLU A 72 -67.83 33.34 21.50
CA GLU A 72 -67.43 32.87 20.16
C GLU A 72 -66.06 33.42 19.76
N ASN A 73 -65.83 34.72 19.98
CA ASN A 73 -64.54 35.38 19.71
C ASN A 73 -63.42 34.86 20.61
N ASP A 74 -63.71 34.62 21.89
CA ASP A 74 -62.77 34.03 22.84
C ASP A 74 -62.39 32.61 22.43
N LEU A 75 -63.36 31.81 21.96
CA LEU A 75 -63.09 30.47 21.46
C LEU A 75 -62.19 30.53 20.21
N ALA A 76 -62.50 31.39 19.25
CA ALA A 76 -61.71 31.56 18.04
C ALA A 76 -60.27 32.00 18.35
N THR A 77 -60.12 32.96 19.27
CA THR A 77 -58.80 33.47 19.71
C THR A 77 -57.99 32.39 20.41
N ASN A 78 -58.60 31.62 21.32
CA ASN A 78 -57.90 30.55 22.04
C ASN A 78 -57.52 29.39 21.12
N ARG A 79 -58.35 29.06 20.11
CA ARG A 79 -57.98 28.08 19.07
C ARG A 79 -56.76 28.55 18.27
N LYS A 80 -56.73 29.80 17.84
CA LYS A 80 -55.57 30.35 17.11
C LYS A 80 -54.29 30.34 17.94
N ARG A 81 -54.38 30.72 19.22
CA ARG A 81 -53.24 30.60 20.15
C ARG A 81 -52.79 29.15 20.34
N ALA A 82 -53.69 28.17 20.29
CA ALA A 82 -53.32 26.76 20.39
C ALA A 82 -52.54 26.30 19.15
N ASP A 83 -52.97 26.72 17.96
CA ASP A 83 -52.27 26.46 16.70
C ASP A 83 -50.86 27.10 16.71
N GLU A 84 -50.72 28.33 17.21
CA GLU A 84 -49.43 29.01 17.36
C GLU A 84 -48.48 28.25 18.29
N ILE A 85 -48.97 27.73 19.42
CA ILE A 85 -48.16 26.92 20.34
C ILE A 85 -47.73 25.60 19.68
N ILE A 86 -48.61 24.95 18.91
CA ILE A 86 -48.27 23.73 18.16
C ILE A 86 -47.15 24.00 17.16
N ALA A 87 -47.23 25.11 16.42
CA ALA A 87 -46.17 25.52 15.50
C ALA A 87 -44.84 25.79 16.23
N ALA A 88 -44.88 26.46 17.38
CA ALA A 88 -43.70 26.71 18.20
C ALA A 88 -43.06 25.41 18.74
N ILE A 89 -43.87 24.41 19.12
CA ILE A 89 -43.36 23.09 19.54
C ILE A 89 -42.69 22.38 18.35
N ALA A 90 -43.29 22.44 17.16
CA ALA A 90 -42.70 21.85 15.96
C ALA A 90 -41.36 22.51 15.57
N GLU A 91 -41.23 23.82 15.77
CA GLU A 91 -39.98 24.55 15.58
C GLU A 91 -38.90 24.09 16.57
N ILE A 92 -39.23 23.95 17.86
CA ILE A 92 -38.30 23.44 18.88
C ILE A 92 -37.87 22.00 18.53
N ASP A 93 -38.79 21.16 18.06
CA ASP A 93 -38.47 19.79 17.64
C ASP A 93 -37.49 19.77 16.45
N ALA A 94 -37.68 20.64 15.46
CA ALA A 94 -36.75 20.80 14.34
C ALA A 94 -35.37 21.31 14.81
N GLN A 95 -35.33 22.24 15.77
CA GLN A 95 -34.08 22.74 16.35
C GLN A 95 -33.34 21.64 17.11
N GLN A 96 -34.04 20.79 17.89
CA GLN A 96 -33.43 19.64 18.56
C GLN A 96 -32.78 18.68 17.55
N GLU A 97 -33.49 18.35 16.47
CA GLU A 97 -32.95 17.50 15.40
C GLU A 97 -31.72 18.13 14.74
N GLN A 98 -31.76 19.43 14.46
CA GLN A 98 -30.64 20.16 13.89
C GLN A 98 -29.39 20.11 14.79
N VAL A 99 -29.56 20.32 16.11
CA VAL A 99 -28.48 20.25 17.09
C VAL A 99 -27.87 18.83 17.13
N GLN A 100 -28.70 17.78 17.11
CA GLN A 100 -28.23 16.40 17.06
C GLN A 100 -27.46 16.09 15.76
N ARG A 101 -28.01 16.48 14.61
CA ARG A 101 -27.35 16.26 13.30
C ARG A 101 -26.02 17.00 13.21
N ARG A 102 -25.95 18.24 13.71
CA ARG A 102 -24.71 19.03 13.74
C ARG A 102 -23.65 18.35 14.61
N PHE A 103 -24.03 17.91 15.81
CA PHE A 103 -23.12 17.21 16.71
C PHE A 103 -22.60 15.90 16.11
N LEU A 104 -23.49 15.09 15.52
CA LEU A 104 -23.10 13.85 14.85
C LEU A 104 -22.13 14.10 13.70
N SER A 105 -22.40 15.10 12.86
CA SER A 105 -21.52 15.49 11.75
C SER A 105 -20.13 15.89 12.25
N GLN A 106 -20.06 16.70 13.32
CA GLN A 106 -18.79 17.10 13.91
C GLN A 106 -18.00 15.91 14.45
N VAL A 107 -18.65 15.00 15.21
CA VAL A 107 -18.00 13.80 15.75
C VAL A 107 -17.48 12.90 14.62
N LEU A 108 -18.24 12.73 13.53
CA LEU A 108 -17.81 11.95 12.38
C LEU A 108 -16.59 12.57 11.69
N LEU A 109 -16.56 13.89 11.55
CA LEU A 109 -15.42 14.63 10.99
C LEU A 109 -14.18 14.47 11.86
N GLU A 110 -14.30 14.67 13.17
CA GLU A 110 -13.19 14.49 14.12
C GLU A 110 -12.68 13.05 14.10
N ARG A 111 -13.58 12.05 14.05
CA ARG A 111 -13.21 10.63 13.93
C ARG A 111 -12.45 10.35 12.63
N GLN A 112 -12.89 10.92 11.51
CA GLN A 112 -12.20 10.78 10.23
C GLN A 112 -10.79 11.40 10.27
N GLN A 113 -10.65 12.60 10.85
CA GLN A 113 -9.35 13.26 10.99
C GLN A 113 -8.40 12.46 11.88
N ASN A 114 -8.88 11.98 13.03
CA ASN A 114 -8.08 11.16 13.94
C ASN A 114 -7.66 9.83 13.29
N ARG A 115 -8.55 9.22 12.50
CA ARG A 115 -8.21 8.02 11.71
C ARG A 115 -7.09 8.30 10.71
N LYS A 116 -7.19 9.39 9.93
CA LYS A 116 -6.12 9.78 8.98
C LYS A 116 -4.79 10.03 9.68
N ARG A 117 -4.80 10.70 10.84
CA ARG A 117 -3.60 10.92 11.66
C ARG A 117 -3.01 9.61 12.16
N SER A 118 -3.85 8.70 12.66
CA SER A 118 -3.41 7.37 13.11
C SER A 118 -2.77 6.56 11.98
N GLU A 119 -3.40 6.54 10.79
CA GLU A 119 -2.87 5.86 9.61
C GLU A 119 -1.51 6.46 9.19
N ALA A 120 -1.37 7.78 9.22
CA ALA A 120 -0.10 8.46 8.93
C ALA A 120 1.00 8.11 9.95
N LEU A 121 0.68 8.10 11.25
CA LEU A 121 1.61 7.74 12.32
C LEU A 121 2.05 6.27 12.23
N ILE A 122 1.15 5.36 11.87
CA ILE A 122 1.49 3.96 11.63
C ILE A 122 2.50 3.84 10.47
N GLN A 123 2.26 4.57 9.37
CA GLN A 123 3.20 4.57 8.24
C GLN A 123 4.56 5.17 8.62
N GLU A 124 4.58 6.20 9.44
CA GLU A 124 5.81 6.78 9.98
C GLU A 124 6.56 5.78 10.88
N GLN A 125 5.83 5.07 11.75
CA GLN A 125 6.40 4.01 12.59
C GLN A 125 7.02 2.88 11.76
N VAL A 126 6.33 2.41 10.72
CA VAL A 126 6.87 1.38 9.80
C VAL A 126 8.13 1.89 9.12
N LYS A 127 8.13 3.13 8.61
CA LYS A 127 9.33 3.74 8.01
C LYS A 127 10.48 3.85 9.01
N ALA A 128 10.21 4.25 10.25
CA ALA A 128 11.22 4.36 11.30
C ALA A 128 11.80 2.99 11.66
N ALA A 129 10.96 1.96 11.79
CA ALA A 129 11.39 0.58 12.04
C ALA A 129 12.25 0.05 10.90
N SER A 130 11.86 0.28 9.63
CA SER A 130 12.67 -0.11 8.48
C SER A 130 14.03 0.59 8.45
N ARG A 131 14.12 1.87 8.83
CA ARG A 131 15.41 2.58 8.95
C ARG A 131 16.29 2.00 10.06
N LEU A 132 15.69 1.65 11.20
CA LEU A 132 16.42 1.06 12.32
C LEU A 132 16.98 -0.31 11.94
N ASN A 133 16.20 -1.13 11.23
CA ASN A 133 16.68 -2.41 10.70
C ASN A 133 17.84 -2.22 9.70
N ALA A 134 17.79 -1.16 8.88
CA ALA A 134 18.86 -0.84 7.93
C ALA A 134 20.19 -0.40 8.59
N TYR A 135 20.21 -0.10 9.90
CA TYR A 135 21.46 0.15 10.63
C TYR A 135 22.23 -1.13 10.95
N THR A 136 21.59 -2.30 10.86
CA THR A 136 22.27 -3.59 10.98
C THR A 136 22.43 -4.20 9.60
N LEU A 137 23.65 -4.21 9.10
CA LEU A 137 23.97 -4.88 7.84
C LEU A 137 24.21 -6.36 8.10
N VAL A 138 23.42 -7.20 7.44
CA VAL A 138 23.55 -8.66 7.46
C VAL A 138 24.00 -9.15 6.08
N SER A 139 24.75 -10.24 6.05
CA SER A 139 25.13 -10.85 4.77
C SER A 139 23.88 -11.42 4.08
N PRO A 140 23.66 -11.17 2.78
CA PRO A 140 22.58 -11.79 2.03
C PRO A 140 22.88 -13.24 1.62
N ILE A 141 24.15 -13.67 1.72
CA ILE A 141 24.64 -14.98 1.29
C ILE A 141 25.64 -15.55 2.29
N ASP A 142 25.78 -16.87 2.35
CA ASP A 142 26.87 -17.50 3.08
C ASP A 142 28.19 -17.33 2.32
N GLY A 143 29.25 -16.93 3.01
CA GLY A 143 30.52 -16.65 2.37
C GLY A 143 31.56 -16.02 3.29
N VAL A 144 32.71 -15.68 2.71
CA VAL A 144 33.83 -15.04 3.40
C VAL A 144 33.87 -13.55 3.07
N VAL A 145 34.10 -12.72 4.09
CA VAL A 145 34.28 -11.27 3.95
C VAL A 145 35.68 -10.99 3.37
N GLN A 146 35.73 -10.22 2.29
CA GLN A 146 36.93 -9.68 1.67
C GLN A 146 36.82 -8.16 1.49
N GLN A 147 37.96 -7.51 1.24
CA GLN A 147 38.05 -6.07 0.94
C GLN A 147 37.29 -5.18 1.95
N LEU A 148 37.52 -5.40 3.25
CA LEU A 148 36.92 -4.57 4.30
C LEU A 148 37.49 -3.13 4.20
N ALA A 149 36.66 -2.21 3.72
CA ALA A 149 37.04 -0.82 3.45
C ALA A 149 36.99 0.08 4.70
N VAL A 150 36.23 -0.32 5.72
CA VAL A 150 36.05 0.48 6.95
C VAL A 150 36.67 -0.24 8.15
N HIS A 151 37.62 0.42 8.79
CA HIS A 151 38.39 -0.12 9.92
C HIS A 151 38.24 0.70 11.21
N THR A 152 37.37 1.71 11.26
CA THR A 152 37.19 2.62 12.41
C THR A 152 35.81 2.49 13.05
N LEU A 153 35.78 2.28 14.37
CA LEU A 153 34.57 2.40 15.18
C LEU A 153 34.18 3.89 15.29
N GLY A 154 32.94 4.22 14.92
CA GLY A 154 32.43 5.60 14.92
C GLY A 154 32.71 6.41 13.65
N GLY A 155 33.29 5.79 12.61
CA GLY A 155 33.42 6.42 11.29
C GLY A 155 32.07 6.65 10.61
N ILE A 156 31.93 7.77 9.91
CA ILE A 156 30.73 8.09 9.14
C ILE A 156 30.85 7.45 7.75
N VAL A 157 29.79 6.77 7.30
CA VAL A 157 29.71 6.14 5.98
C VAL A 157 28.50 6.69 5.20
N THR A 158 28.61 6.70 3.87
CA THR A 158 27.50 7.16 3.00
C THR A 158 26.70 5.97 2.44
N PRO A 159 25.41 6.14 2.06
CA PRO A 159 24.57 5.03 1.60
C PRO A 159 25.08 4.25 0.38
N ALA A 160 25.90 4.86 -0.46
CA ALA A 160 26.46 4.22 -1.66
C ALA A 160 27.91 3.76 -1.47
N GLN A 161 28.46 3.89 -0.27
CA GLN A 161 29.82 3.49 0.02
C GLN A 161 29.89 1.98 0.20
N GLN A 162 30.70 1.33 -0.64
CA GLN A 162 31.03 -0.07 -0.48
C GLN A 162 31.85 -0.28 0.79
N LEU A 163 31.34 -1.11 1.71
CA LEU A 163 31.99 -1.37 3.01
C LEU A 163 32.83 -2.65 3.00
N MET A 164 32.35 -3.68 2.30
CA MET A 164 33.01 -4.98 2.17
C MET A 164 32.45 -5.76 0.98
N VAL A 165 33.15 -6.80 0.56
CA VAL A 165 32.70 -7.77 -0.46
C VAL A 165 32.53 -9.13 0.20
N ILE A 166 31.46 -9.83 -0.12
CA ILE A 166 31.22 -11.19 0.39
C ILE A 166 31.35 -12.15 -0.77
N ILE A 167 32.27 -13.11 -0.65
CA ILE A 167 32.49 -14.13 -1.68
C ILE A 167 31.79 -15.42 -1.23
N PRO A 168 30.86 -15.97 -2.03
CA PRO A 168 30.14 -17.20 -1.68
C PRO A 168 31.09 -18.39 -1.51
N ASP A 169 30.83 -19.23 -0.51
CA ASP A 169 31.63 -20.45 -0.25
C ASP A 169 31.49 -21.51 -1.35
N GLN A 170 30.41 -21.46 -2.14
CA GLN A 170 30.07 -22.41 -3.21
C GLN A 170 30.15 -21.81 -4.61
N ALA A 171 30.96 -20.75 -4.81
CA ALA A 171 31.17 -20.22 -6.14
C ALA A 171 31.87 -21.27 -7.02
N VAL A 172 31.24 -21.65 -8.14
CA VAL A 172 31.88 -22.49 -9.15
C VAL A 172 33.01 -21.66 -9.77
N LEU A 173 34.23 -22.20 -9.75
CA LEU A 173 35.36 -21.51 -10.35
C LEU A 173 35.29 -21.62 -11.86
N GLU A 174 35.19 -20.47 -12.51
CA GLU A 174 35.24 -20.33 -13.95
C GLU A 174 36.61 -19.77 -14.35
N VAL A 175 37.12 -20.32 -15.45
CA VAL A 175 38.33 -19.88 -16.11
C VAL A 175 37.93 -19.10 -17.35
N GLU A 176 38.39 -17.85 -17.45
CA GLU A 176 38.34 -17.10 -18.70
C GLU A 176 39.59 -17.42 -19.52
N ALA A 177 39.41 -18.11 -20.64
CA ALA A 177 40.48 -18.46 -21.57
C ALA A 177 40.37 -17.62 -22.85
N LEU A 178 41.52 -17.15 -23.35
CA LEU A 178 41.61 -16.46 -24.64
C LEU A 178 42.01 -17.48 -25.72
N VAL A 179 41.13 -17.65 -26.70
CA VAL A 179 41.30 -18.55 -27.85
C VAL A 179 41.81 -17.74 -29.04
N GLU A 180 42.88 -18.21 -29.69
CA GLU A 180 43.38 -17.56 -30.90
C GLU A 180 42.39 -17.68 -32.06
N ASN A 181 42.28 -16.62 -32.89
CA ASN A 181 41.38 -16.61 -34.05
C ASN A 181 41.63 -17.77 -35.04
N ARG A 182 42.86 -18.30 -35.12
CA ARG A 182 43.16 -19.46 -35.98
C ARG A 182 42.49 -20.77 -35.50
N ASP A 183 42.20 -20.87 -34.21
CA ASP A 183 41.74 -22.11 -33.56
C ASP A 183 40.23 -22.09 -33.24
N ILE A 184 39.58 -20.92 -33.37
CA ILE A 184 38.15 -20.74 -33.05
C ILE A 184 37.24 -21.71 -33.80
N GLY A 185 37.59 -22.06 -35.05
CA GLY A 185 36.80 -22.98 -35.86
C GLY A 185 36.70 -24.41 -35.30
N PHE A 186 37.54 -24.76 -34.32
CA PHE A 186 37.58 -26.08 -33.70
C PHE A 186 37.06 -26.12 -32.26
N VAL A 187 36.84 -24.95 -31.64
CA VAL A 187 36.36 -24.83 -30.26
C VAL A 187 34.84 -24.68 -30.27
N ARG A 188 34.15 -25.43 -29.42
CA ARG A 188 32.68 -25.37 -29.26
C ARG A 188 32.28 -25.53 -27.81
N GLU A 189 31.14 -24.95 -27.46
CA GLU A 189 30.48 -25.19 -26.18
C GLU A 189 30.23 -26.70 -25.95
N GLY A 190 30.38 -27.16 -24.72
CA GLY A 190 30.27 -28.55 -24.29
C GLY A 190 31.52 -29.40 -24.51
N GLN A 191 32.59 -28.86 -25.09
CA GLN A 191 33.84 -29.61 -25.24
C GLN A 191 34.56 -29.79 -23.91
N GLN A 192 35.16 -30.98 -23.73
CA GLN A 192 36.02 -31.25 -22.58
C GLN A 192 37.33 -30.49 -22.68
N VAL A 193 37.69 -29.81 -21.60
CA VAL A 193 38.93 -29.04 -21.45
C VAL A 193 39.76 -29.62 -20.32
N GLU A 194 41.07 -29.64 -20.51
CA GLU A 194 42.03 -29.95 -19.46
C GLU A 194 42.70 -28.65 -19.02
N VAL A 195 42.50 -28.26 -17.76
CA VAL A 195 43.07 -27.01 -17.22
C VAL A 195 44.30 -27.33 -16.38
N LYS A 196 45.41 -26.68 -16.76
CA LYS A 196 46.70 -26.72 -16.05
C LYS A 196 46.84 -25.41 -15.27
N ILE A 197 47.16 -25.51 -13.98
CA ILE A 197 47.32 -24.32 -13.12
C ILE A 197 48.79 -24.03 -12.98
N ASP A 198 49.22 -22.84 -13.38
CA ASP A 198 50.66 -22.54 -13.47
C ASP A 198 51.35 -22.56 -12.10
N ALA A 199 50.62 -22.18 -11.04
CA ALA A 199 51.08 -22.26 -9.66
C ALA A 199 51.36 -23.70 -9.16
N PHE A 200 50.81 -24.72 -9.85
CA PHE A 200 50.95 -26.13 -9.49
C PHE A 200 51.40 -26.95 -10.72
N PRO A 201 52.70 -27.30 -10.82
CA PRO A 201 53.22 -28.06 -11.95
C PRO A 201 52.38 -29.31 -12.26
N PHE A 202 51.75 -29.33 -13.44
CA PHE A 202 50.80 -30.37 -13.84
C PHE A 202 51.44 -31.77 -13.90
N THR A 203 52.75 -31.85 -14.14
CA THR A 203 53.51 -33.11 -14.14
C THR A 203 53.56 -33.77 -12.77
N LYS A 204 53.44 -32.99 -11.68
CA LYS A 204 53.45 -33.50 -10.30
C LYS A 204 52.05 -33.59 -9.70
N TYR A 205 51.17 -32.62 -9.98
CA TYR A 205 49.87 -32.49 -9.31
C TYR A 205 48.66 -32.78 -10.19
N GLY A 206 48.89 -33.04 -11.48
CA GLY A 206 47.85 -33.38 -12.44
C GLY A 206 47.15 -32.17 -13.07
N ILE A 207 46.02 -32.44 -13.69
CA ILE A 207 45.19 -31.49 -14.44
C ILE A 207 43.78 -31.50 -13.88
N ILE A 208 43.05 -30.40 -14.09
CA ILE A 208 41.66 -30.30 -13.65
C ILE A 208 40.75 -30.47 -14.88
N PRO A 209 39.88 -31.49 -14.88
CA PRO A 209 38.87 -31.63 -15.90
C PRO A 209 37.89 -30.44 -15.85
N ALA A 210 37.59 -29.90 -17.01
CA ALA A 210 36.70 -28.76 -17.17
C ALA A 210 35.89 -28.89 -18.46
N GLU A 211 34.97 -27.97 -18.68
CA GLU A 211 34.09 -27.94 -19.85
C GLU A 211 33.92 -26.51 -20.36
N VAL A 212 33.93 -26.32 -21.68
CA VAL A 212 33.62 -25.03 -22.29
C VAL A 212 32.13 -24.77 -22.10
N THR A 213 31.78 -23.75 -21.34
CA THR A 213 30.37 -23.41 -21.07
C THR A 213 29.86 -22.28 -21.95
N ASP A 214 30.74 -21.38 -22.37
CA ASP A 214 30.37 -20.24 -23.20
C ASP A 214 31.53 -19.87 -24.13
N LEU A 215 31.24 -19.53 -25.37
CA LEU A 215 32.21 -19.05 -26.34
C LEU A 215 31.70 -17.76 -26.98
N SER A 216 32.44 -16.68 -26.82
CA SER A 216 32.13 -15.41 -27.46
C SER A 216 32.04 -15.57 -28.96
N ASN A 217 30.97 -15.07 -29.58
CA ASN A 217 30.79 -15.08 -31.03
C ASN A 217 31.59 -13.98 -31.74
N ASP A 218 32.05 -12.98 -31.01
CA ASP A 218 32.84 -11.86 -31.53
C ASP A 218 34.28 -11.90 -31.01
N ALA A 219 35.22 -11.57 -31.90
CA ALA A 219 36.61 -11.38 -31.56
C ALA A 219 36.83 -10.03 -30.88
N ILE A 220 37.65 -10.03 -29.83
CA ILE A 220 38.13 -8.82 -29.17
C ILE A 220 39.59 -8.56 -29.55
N ASN A 221 39.98 -7.28 -29.58
CA ASN A 221 41.36 -6.91 -29.85
C ASN A 221 42.17 -6.96 -28.54
N ASP A 222 43.14 -7.86 -28.46
CA ASP A 222 44.12 -7.96 -27.38
C ASP A 222 45.42 -7.25 -27.79
N GLU A 223 45.99 -6.44 -26.88
CA GLU A 223 47.15 -5.59 -27.17
C GLU A 223 48.41 -6.38 -27.56
N VAL A 224 48.49 -7.66 -27.16
CA VAL A 224 49.66 -8.52 -27.39
C VAL A 224 49.38 -9.59 -28.45
N LYS A 225 48.17 -10.17 -28.44
CA LYS A 225 47.80 -11.33 -29.28
C LYS A 225 46.97 -10.98 -30.52
N GLY A 226 46.54 -9.73 -30.68
CA GLY A 226 45.65 -9.31 -31.76
C GLY A 226 44.21 -9.80 -31.54
N LEU A 227 43.50 -10.14 -32.61
CA LEU A 227 42.10 -10.61 -32.51
C LEU A 227 42.03 -11.99 -31.85
N VAL A 228 41.37 -12.07 -30.69
CA VAL A 228 41.16 -13.29 -29.89
C VAL A 228 39.69 -13.43 -29.49
N TYR A 229 39.24 -14.65 -29.22
CA TYR A 229 37.90 -14.94 -28.73
C TYR A 229 37.97 -15.30 -27.25
N LYS A 230 36.96 -14.88 -26.48
CA LYS A 230 36.83 -15.27 -25.08
C LYS A 230 36.04 -16.57 -24.97
N ALA A 231 36.57 -17.54 -24.23
CA ALA A 231 35.88 -18.76 -23.86
C ALA A 231 35.79 -18.85 -22.34
N LYS A 232 34.62 -19.16 -21.80
CA LYS A 232 34.44 -19.52 -20.39
C LYS A 232 34.52 -21.02 -20.24
N VAL A 233 35.34 -21.44 -19.28
CA VAL A 233 35.61 -22.84 -18.99
C VAL A 233 35.29 -23.10 -17.53
N THR A 234 34.29 -23.92 -17.26
CA THR A 234 33.85 -24.23 -15.89
C THR A 234 34.62 -25.43 -15.35
N LEU A 235 35.31 -25.25 -14.22
CA LEU A 235 36.09 -26.31 -13.58
C LEU A 235 35.17 -27.32 -12.88
N LYS A 236 35.43 -28.62 -13.03
CA LYS A 236 34.66 -29.65 -12.31
C LYS A 236 35.01 -29.73 -10.83
N GLU A 237 36.21 -29.27 -10.46
CA GLU A 237 36.68 -29.23 -9.07
C GLU A 237 37.34 -27.87 -8.79
N SER A 238 37.03 -27.28 -7.64
CA SER A 238 37.62 -26.01 -7.17
C SER A 238 38.87 -26.17 -6.29
N ARG A 239 39.42 -27.39 -6.25
CA ARG A 239 40.55 -27.77 -5.39
C ARG A 239 41.46 -28.74 -6.12
N ILE A 240 42.74 -28.72 -5.76
CA ILE A 240 43.76 -29.63 -6.28
C ILE A 240 44.51 -30.32 -5.12
N ARG A 241 44.97 -31.54 -5.35
CA ARG A 241 45.67 -32.33 -4.33
C ARG A 241 47.17 -32.09 -4.41
N VAL A 242 47.71 -31.40 -3.41
CA VAL A 242 49.15 -31.06 -3.29
C VAL A 242 49.71 -31.78 -2.07
N ASP A 243 50.69 -32.66 -2.28
CA ASP A 243 51.39 -33.40 -1.21
C ASP A 243 50.42 -34.01 -0.17
N GLN A 244 49.37 -34.69 -0.67
CA GLN A 244 48.28 -35.33 0.09
C GLN A 244 47.28 -34.41 0.81
N LYS A 245 47.38 -33.08 0.67
CA LYS A 245 46.41 -32.12 1.18
C LYS A 245 45.58 -31.51 0.04
N TRP A 246 44.30 -31.25 0.29
CA TRP A 246 43.46 -30.49 -0.62
C TRP A 246 43.76 -29.00 -0.46
N VAL A 247 44.10 -28.35 -1.56
CA VAL A 247 44.33 -26.90 -1.63
C VAL A 247 43.24 -26.30 -2.51
N ASN A 248 42.54 -25.30 -1.98
CA ASN A 248 41.54 -24.56 -2.73
C ASN A 248 42.22 -23.65 -3.74
N LEU A 249 41.65 -23.56 -4.92
CA LEU A 249 42.08 -22.62 -5.95
C LEU A 249 41.49 -21.25 -5.63
N SER A 250 42.25 -20.20 -5.90
CA SER A 250 41.84 -18.82 -5.64
C SER A 250 41.70 -18.06 -6.96
N PRO A 251 40.75 -17.09 -7.04
CA PRO A 251 40.69 -16.16 -8.16
C PRO A 251 42.03 -15.44 -8.37
N GLY A 252 42.40 -15.22 -9.63
CA GLY A 252 43.65 -14.54 -10.02
C GLY A 252 44.85 -15.47 -10.29
N MET A 253 44.69 -16.80 -10.16
CA MET A 253 45.69 -17.76 -10.62
C MET A 253 45.73 -17.84 -12.16
N THR A 254 46.91 -17.83 -12.75
CA THR A 254 47.10 -18.07 -14.19
C THR A 254 46.93 -19.55 -14.51
N VAL A 255 46.26 -19.82 -15.62
CA VAL A 255 45.96 -21.18 -16.08
C VAL A 255 46.14 -21.31 -17.58
N THR A 256 46.49 -22.50 -18.02
CA THR A 256 46.52 -22.90 -19.43
C THR A 256 45.41 -23.92 -19.68
N ALA A 257 44.50 -23.62 -20.61
CA ALA A 257 43.36 -24.47 -20.95
C ALA A 257 43.61 -25.19 -22.29
N GLU A 258 43.58 -26.52 -22.29
CA GLU A 258 43.73 -27.34 -23.49
C GLU A 258 42.39 -27.97 -23.87
N VAL A 259 41.81 -27.53 -24.99
CA VAL A 259 40.51 -27.98 -25.48
C VAL A 259 40.67 -29.22 -26.37
N LYS A 260 39.89 -30.27 -26.12
CA LYS A 260 39.90 -31.49 -26.94
C LYS A 260 39.10 -31.29 -28.22
N THR A 261 39.79 -30.98 -29.32
CA THR A 261 39.17 -30.65 -30.63
C THR A 261 38.91 -31.84 -31.55
N GLY A 262 39.34 -33.05 -31.19
CA GLY A 262 39.05 -34.28 -31.94
C GLY A 262 39.98 -35.45 -31.61
N THR A 263 39.68 -36.63 -32.16
CA THR A 263 40.57 -37.80 -32.09
C THR A 263 41.13 -38.08 -33.47
N ARG A 264 42.46 -38.07 -33.62
CA ARG A 264 43.14 -38.48 -34.87
C ARG A 264 43.63 -39.91 -34.74
N ARG A 265 43.40 -40.72 -35.78
CA ARG A 265 43.94 -42.09 -35.83
C ARG A 265 45.40 -42.03 -36.31
N LEU A 266 46.29 -42.83 -35.74
CA LEU A 266 47.71 -42.85 -36.16
C LEU A 266 47.90 -43.08 -37.66
N ILE A 267 47.03 -43.87 -38.29
CA ILE A 267 47.07 -44.14 -39.74
C ILE A 267 46.87 -42.87 -40.59
N GLU A 268 46.19 -41.84 -40.06
CA GLU A 268 45.99 -40.57 -40.74
C GLU A 268 47.29 -39.74 -40.83
N PHE A 269 48.21 -39.87 -39.86
CA PHE A 269 49.53 -39.23 -39.96
C PHE A 269 50.35 -39.76 -41.14
N PHE A 270 50.23 -41.05 -41.45
CA PHE A 270 50.93 -41.70 -42.55
C PHE A 270 50.26 -41.47 -43.91
N LEU A 271 48.93 -41.37 -43.96
CA LEU A 271 48.16 -41.18 -45.19
C LEU A 271 47.94 -39.69 -45.57
N ALA A 272 48.12 -38.75 -44.64
CA ALA A 272 47.95 -37.32 -44.87
C ALA A 272 48.75 -36.75 -46.07
N PRO A 273 50.02 -37.14 -46.31
CA PRO A 273 50.78 -36.63 -47.46
C PRO A 273 50.19 -37.11 -48.80
N LEU A 274 49.69 -38.34 -48.86
CA LEU A 274 49.14 -38.95 -50.09
C LEU A 274 47.77 -38.34 -50.47
N LEU A 275 47.00 -37.89 -49.49
CA LEU A 275 45.69 -37.26 -49.69
C LEU A 275 45.80 -35.81 -50.21
N ARG A 276 46.84 -35.05 -49.80
CA ARG A 276 47.06 -33.67 -50.29
C ARG A 276 47.34 -33.64 -51.80
N TYR A 277 48.21 -34.54 -52.28
CA TYR A 277 48.55 -34.62 -53.71
C TYR A 277 47.35 -34.94 -54.61
N ARG A 278 46.35 -35.67 -54.10
CA ARG A 278 45.18 -36.04 -54.89
C ARG A 278 44.14 -34.92 -55.01
N GLN A 279 44.09 -33.98 -54.06
CA GLN A 279 43.14 -32.86 -54.05
C GLN A 279 43.68 -31.61 -54.76
N GLU A 280 44.99 -31.39 -54.82
CA GLU A 280 45.59 -30.29 -55.60
C GLU A 280 45.68 -30.60 -57.10
N SER A 281 45.63 -31.87 -57.51
CA SER A 281 45.76 -32.29 -58.92
C SER A 281 44.44 -32.27 -59.73
N ILE A 282 43.29 -31.97 -59.10
CA ILE A 282 42.00 -31.81 -59.79
C ILE A 282 41.35 -30.49 -59.32
N ARG A 283 42.04 -29.37 -59.58
CA ARG A 283 41.43 -28.04 -59.73
C ARG A 283 42.45 -27.10 -60.34
N GLU A 284 42.43 -27.02 -61.66
CA GLU A 284 43.01 -25.92 -62.41
C GLU A 284 41.86 -25.04 -62.93
N ARG A 285 42.02 -23.72 -62.70
CA ARG A 285 41.11 -22.56 -62.85
C ARG A 285 40.23 -22.21 -61.65
#